data_AF-A0A2V8QWR8-F1
#
_entry.id   AF-A0A2V8QWR8-F1
#
_cell.length_a   1.000
_cell.length_b   1.000
_cell.length_c   1.000
_cell.angle_alpha   90.00
_cell.angle_beta   90.00
_cell.angle_gamma   90.00
#
_symmetry.space_group_name_H-M   'P 1'
#
loop_
_entity.id
_entity.type
_entity.pdbx_description
1 polymer ?
#
loop_
_entity_poly.entity_id
_entity_poly.type
_entity_poly.pdbx_seq_one_letter_code
_entity_poly.pdbx_strand_id
1 'polypeptide(L)'
;ARYHEGETVTLYVCENGYISINPPLTVARLGSLSTRTTHPVFLRHVQQIVDAAGLRLRIENPYQHKTKGEMVAGCADQSLLKAEAASSTSCGRYKVYGYRHCGRCVPCQVRRAAFLAWGVADKTDYVFKDLGRDDPDYAGFDDVRSAAMAIAEVKMEGLDNWLGATLSSVPPDDVAPLTAMVGRGLAEIAALHRKYGVK
;
A
#
# COMPACT_ATOMS: atom_id res chain seq x y z
N ALA A 1 -19.58 -23.34 15.34
CA ALA A 1 -18.67 -22.24 14.94
C ALA A 1 -18.85 -21.11 15.93
N ARG A 2 -17.77 -20.67 16.58
CA ARG A 2 -17.69 -19.72 17.72
C ARG A 2 -18.76 -18.62 17.75
N TYR A 3 -19.04 -17.98 16.61
CA TYR A 3 -20.11 -16.97 16.51
C TYR A 3 -21.51 -17.49 16.91
N HIS A 4 -21.89 -18.68 16.45
CA HIS A 4 -23.16 -19.33 16.79
C HIS A 4 -23.20 -19.83 18.24
N GLU A 5 -22.04 -19.98 18.88
CA GLU A 5 -21.89 -20.37 20.29
C GLU A 5 -21.95 -19.15 21.23
N GLY A 6 -22.21 -17.95 20.71
CA GLY A 6 -22.35 -16.74 21.51
C GLY A 6 -21.05 -15.94 21.67
N GLU A 7 -19.95 -16.38 21.08
CA GLU A 7 -18.66 -15.69 21.18
C GLU A 7 -18.55 -14.49 20.24
N THR A 8 -17.65 -13.57 20.59
CA THR A 8 -17.13 -12.53 19.70
C THR A 8 -16.05 -13.11 18.79
N VAL A 9 -16.18 -12.87 17.49
CA VAL A 9 -15.23 -13.33 16.46
C VAL A 9 -14.48 -12.14 15.87
N THR A 10 -13.17 -12.29 15.70
CA THR A 10 -12.34 -11.28 15.02
C THR A 10 -12.38 -11.48 13.50
N LEU A 11 -12.74 -10.43 12.78
CA LEU A 11 -12.60 -10.31 11.33
C LEU A 11 -11.29 -9.60 11.02
N TYR A 12 -10.31 -10.36 10.52
CA TYR A 12 -9.02 -9.82 10.11
C TYR A 12 -9.09 -9.19 8.72
N VAL A 13 -8.62 -7.95 8.61
CA VAL A 13 -8.47 -7.20 7.38
C VAL A 13 -6.98 -7.05 7.10
N CYS A 14 -6.42 -7.93 6.25
CA CYS A 14 -4.98 -8.05 6.04
C CYS A 14 -4.45 -7.09 4.95
N GLU A 15 -4.56 -5.77 5.14
CA GLU A 15 -4.03 -4.78 4.20
C GLU A 15 -2.96 -3.89 4.85
N ASN A 16 -1.91 -3.56 4.10
CA ASN A 16 -0.80 -2.74 4.57
C ASN A 16 -1.19 -1.26 4.74
N GLY A 17 -0.50 -0.56 5.63
CA GLY A 17 -0.81 0.81 5.98
C GLY A 17 -0.66 1.82 4.84
N TYR A 18 0.28 1.63 3.91
CA TYR A 18 0.62 2.66 2.92
C TYR A 18 -0.54 2.91 1.94
N ILE A 19 -1.08 1.85 1.35
CA ILE A 19 -2.25 1.94 0.46
C ILE A 19 -3.53 2.22 1.27
N SER A 20 -3.58 1.88 2.55
CA SER A 20 -4.71 2.21 3.44
C SER A 20 -4.83 3.72 3.68
N ILE A 21 -3.71 4.42 3.84
CA ILE A 21 -3.66 5.89 3.96
C ILE A 21 -3.81 6.54 2.59
N ASN A 22 -3.18 5.97 1.56
CA ASN A 22 -3.20 6.45 0.19
C ASN A 22 -2.83 7.95 0.08
N PRO A 23 -1.61 8.32 0.54
CA PRO A 23 -1.18 9.71 0.52
C PRO A 23 -1.11 10.23 -0.93
N PRO A 24 -1.46 11.50 -1.17
CA PRO A 24 -1.44 12.08 -2.51
C PRO A 24 0.00 12.13 -3.02
N LEU A 25 0.27 11.45 -4.14
CA LEU A 25 1.61 11.42 -4.74
C LEU A 25 2.04 12.76 -5.36
N THR A 26 1.09 13.68 -5.56
CA THR A 26 1.35 15.03 -6.09
C THR A 26 0.32 15.99 -5.54
N VAL A 27 0.65 17.28 -5.44
CA VAL A 27 -0.30 18.36 -5.08
C VAL A 27 -1.56 18.33 -5.95
N ALA A 28 -1.44 18.08 -7.26
CA ALA A 28 -2.59 17.98 -8.18
C ALA A 28 -3.56 16.82 -7.86
N ARG A 29 -3.15 15.87 -7.01
CA ARG A 29 -3.96 14.74 -6.54
C ARG A 29 -4.48 14.94 -5.11
N LEU A 30 -4.21 16.10 -4.48
CA LEU A 30 -4.88 16.50 -3.24
C LEU A 30 -6.39 16.59 -3.48
N GLY A 31 -7.18 15.96 -2.62
CA GLY A 31 -8.64 15.90 -2.78
C GLY A 31 -9.13 14.97 -3.88
N SER A 32 -8.25 14.21 -4.56
CA SER A 32 -8.70 13.13 -5.44
C SER A 32 -9.54 12.13 -4.64
N LEU A 33 -10.64 11.64 -5.22
CA LEU A 33 -11.52 10.60 -4.66
C LEU A 33 -10.83 9.23 -4.71
N SER A 34 -9.60 9.17 -4.20
CA SER A 34 -8.80 7.97 -4.10
C SER A 34 -9.35 7.10 -2.97
N THR A 35 -9.68 5.85 -3.28
CA THR A 35 -10.28 4.93 -2.31
C THR A 35 -9.31 4.66 -1.16
N ARG A 36 -9.79 4.78 0.09
CA ARG A 36 -9.05 4.47 1.32
C ARG A 36 -9.77 3.37 2.10
N THR A 37 -9.89 2.19 1.47
CA THR A 37 -10.83 1.12 1.87
C THR A 37 -10.57 0.57 3.27
N THR A 38 -9.34 0.66 3.76
CA THR A 38 -8.90 0.16 5.06
C THR A 38 -8.28 1.25 5.91
N HIS A 39 -8.64 2.52 5.64
CA HIS A 39 -8.21 3.65 6.47
C HIS A 39 -8.63 3.44 7.92
N PRO A 40 -7.79 3.74 8.92
CA PRO A 40 -8.11 3.49 10.34
C PRO A 40 -9.43 4.14 10.79
N VAL A 41 -9.69 5.37 10.32
CA VAL A 41 -10.95 6.10 10.59
C VAL A 41 -12.15 5.37 9.97
N PHE A 42 -12.01 4.88 8.73
CA PHE A 42 -13.07 4.14 8.07
C PHE A 42 -13.38 2.84 8.80
N LEU A 43 -12.35 2.04 9.13
CA LEU A 43 -12.53 0.79 9.88
C LEU A 43 -13.14 1.03 11.26
N ARG A 44 -12.81 2.14 11.93
CA ARG A 44 -13.44 2.55 13.18
C ARG A 44 -14.92 2.84 13.03
N HIS A 45 -15.32 3.56 11.98
CA HIS A 45 -16.75 3.80 11.70
C HIS A 45 -17.50 2.52 11.34
N VAL A 46 -16.88 1.62 10.57
CA VAL A 46 -17.48 0.31 10.30
C VAL A 46 -17.64 -0.50 11.60
N GLN A 47 -16.65 -0.49 12.48
CA GLN A 47 -16.76 -1.13 13.80
C GLN A 47 -17.93 -0.56 14.61
N GLN A 48 -18.10 0.77 14.64
CA GLN A 48 -19.23 1.41 15.33
C GLN A 48 -20.59 0.95 14.80
N ILE A 49 -20.72 0.75 13.48
CA ILE A 49 -21.94 0.22 12.87
C ILE A 49 -22.16 -1.24 13.28
N VAL A 50 -21.10 -2.05 13.26
CA VAL A 50 -21.14 -3.46 13.69
C VAL A 50 -21.57 -3.57 15.16
N ASP A 51 -21.02 -2.74 16.03
CA ASP A 51 -21.35 -2.69 17.46
C ASP A 51 -22.80 -2.24 17.66
N ALA A 52 -23.24 -1.19 16.96
CA ALA A 52 -24.61 -0.67 17.04
C ALA A 52 -25.65 -1.68 16.53
N ALA A 53 -25.27 -2.54 15.58
CA ALA A 53 -26.10 -3.64 15.10
C ALA A 53 -26.16 -4.84 16.06
N GLY A 54 -25.44 -4.81 17.19
CA GLY A 54 -25.38 -5.91 18.15
C GLY A 54 -24.63 -7.15 17.62
N LEU A 55 -23.79 -6.98 16.60
CA LEU A 55 -23.03 -8.08 16.01
C LEU A 55 -21.77 -8.34 16.85
N ARG A 56 -21.55 -9.60 17.20
CA ARG A 56 -20.37 -10.03 17.97
C ARG A 56 -19.13 -10.16 17.07
N LEU A 57 -18.76 -9.09 16.39
CA LEU A 57 -17.64 -9.04 15.45
C LEU A 57 -16.66 -7.92 15.80
N ARG A 58 -15.37 -8.26 15.86
CA ARG A 58 -14.28 -7.30 16.04
C ARG A 58 -13.47 -7.19 14.75
N ILE A 59 -13.42 -6.03 14.14
CA ILE A 59 -12.61 -5.77 12.94
C ILE A 59 -11.20 -5.38 13.37
N GLU A 60 -10.20 -6.09 12.85
CA GLU A 60 -8.78 -5.85 13.16
C GLU A 60 -7.94 -5.84 11.89
N ASN A 61 -7.13 -4.79 11.69
CA ASN A 61 -6.08 -4.79 10.67
C ASN A 61 -4.71 -4.93 11.35
N PRO A 62 -4.10 -6.14 11.38
CA PRO A 62 -2.82 -6.36 12.05
C PRO A 62 -1.64 -5.67 11.34
N TYR A 63 -1.85 -5.16 10.12
CA TYR A 63 -0.81 -4.56 9.27
C TYR A 63 -0.97 -3.04 9.09
N GLN A 64 -1.82 -2.40 9.91
CA GLN A 64 -2.05 -0.95 9.88
C GLN A 64 -0.74 -0.13 9.94
N HIS A 65 0.24 -0.57 10.73
CA HIS A 65 1.51 0.12 10.92
C HIS A 65 2.69 -0.52 10.16
N LYS A 66 2.40 -1.43 9.22
CA LYS A 66 3.41 -2.11 8.41
C LYS A 66 3.36 -1.67 6.96
N THR A 67 4.52 -1.53 6.35
CA THR A 67 4.66 -1.44 4.89
C THR A 67 4.32 -2.78 4.23
N LYS A 68 4.14 -2.79 2.91
CA LYS A 68 3.94 -4.05 2.19
C LYS A 68 5.19 -4.93 2.27
N GLY A 69 6.39 -4.35 2.19
CA GLY A 69 7.66 -5.08 2.38
C GLY A 69 7.77 -5.71 3.77
N GLU A 70 7.49 -4.96 4.84
CA GLU A 70 7.47 -5.46 6.22
C GLU A 70 6.43 -6.57 6.41
N MET A 71 5.27 -6.44 5.77
CA MET A 71 4.20 -7.43 5.83
C MET A 71 4.62 -8.77 5.19
N VAL A 72 5.23 -8.75 4.00
CA VAL A 72 5.67 -9.98 3.34
C VAL A 72 6.90 -10.60 4.00
N ALA A 73 7.83 -9.78 4.48
CA ALA A 73 9.01 -10.25 5.22
C ALA A 73 8.64 -10.85 6.58
N GLY A 74 7.63 -10.28 7.25
CA GLY A 74 7.14 -10.75 8.56
C GLY A 74 6.05 -11.82 8.48
N CYS A 75 5.68 -12.33 7.30
CA CYS A 75 4.68 -13.38 7.17
C CYS A 75 5.20 -14.68 7.81
N ALA A 76 4.37 -15.33 8.64
CA ALA A 76 4.77 -16.55 9.35
C ALA A 76 5.01 -17.73 8.38
N ASP A 77 4.16 -17.89 7.37
CA ASP A 77 4.29 -18.94 6.36
C ASP A 77 5.05 -18.46 5.13
N GLN A 78 6.36 -18.33 5.27
CA GLN A 78 7.26 -17.93 4.19
C GLN A 78 7.26 -18.92 3.02
N SER A 79 7.01 -20.20 3.28
CA SER A 79 7.01 -21.25 2.26
C SER A 79 5.82 -21.07 1.31
N LEU A 80 4.61 -20.93 1.86
CA LEU A 80 3.41 -20.65 1.09
C LEU A 80 3.53 -19.31 0.37
N LEU A 81 4.01 -18.27 1.06
CA LEU A 81 4.14 -16.95 0.44
C LEU A 81 5.12 -16.96 -0.74
N LYS A 82 6.25 -17.67 -0.66
CA LYS A 82 7.19 -17.80 -1.79
C LYS A 82 6.62 -18.57 -2.96
N ALA A 83 5.73 -19.54 -2.70
CA ALA A 83 5.03 -20.28 -3.75
C ALA A 83 3.97 -19.40 -4.46
N GLU A 84 3.19 -18.63 -3.69
CA GLU A 84 1.96 -17.98 -4.20
C GLU A 84 2.08 -16.47 -4.41
N ALA A 85 3.08 -15.78 -3.86
CA ALA A 85 3.15 -14.33 -3.98
C ALA A 85 3.15 -13.89 -5.46
N ALA A 86 3.89 -14.58 -6.33
CA ALA A 86 3.98 -14.27 -7.75
C ALA A 86 2.67 -14.52 -8.53
N SER A 87 1.83 -15.46 -8.09
CA SER A 87 0.53 -15.79 -8.71
C SER A 87 -0.58 -14.81 -8.30
N SER A 88 -0.43 -14.13 -7.15
CA SER A 88 -1.41 -13.15 -6.66
C SER A 88 -1.54 -11.89 -7.53
N THR A 89 -2.74 -11.28 -7.52
CA THR A 89 -3.04 -10.08 -8.30
C THR A 89 -3.02 -8.82 -7.43
N SER A 90 -2.29 -7.79 -7.88
CA SER A 90 -2.28 -6.46 -7.25
C SER A 90 -2.57 -5.33 -8.25
N CYS A 91 -2.44 -5.60 -9.55
CA CYS A 91 -2.51 -4.57 -10.58
C CYS A 91 -3.93 -3.98 -10.73
N GLY A 92 -4.07 -2.66 -10.59
CA GLY A 92 -5.33 -1.97 -10.86
C GLY A 92 -5.76 -1.96 -12.33
N ARG A 93 -4.89 -2.40 -13.24
CA ARG A 93 -5.12 -2.49 -14.69
C ARG A 93 -5.01 -3.93 -15.22
N TYR A 94 -5.15 -4.93 -14.34
CA TYR A 94 -4.89 -6.34 -14.66
C TYR A 94 -5.67 -6.85 -15.89
N LYS A 95 -6.98 -6.54 -15.94
CA LYS A 95 -7.84 -6.92 -17.08
C LYS A 95 -7.45 -6.22 -18.39
N VAL A 96 -6.99 -4.97 -18.33
CA VAL A 96 -6.59 -4.18 -19.51
C VAL A 96 -5.38 -4.81 -20.20
N TYR A 97 -4.50 -5.46 -19.44
CA TYR A 97 -3.26 -6.06 -19.96
C TYR A 97 -3.35 -7.57 -20.17
N GLY A 98 -4.56 -8.09 -20.35
CA GLY A 98 -4.79 -9.51 -20.62
C GLY A 98 -4.39 -10.40 -19.45
N TYR A 99 -4.82 -10.04 -18.23
CA TYR A 99 -4.52 -10.78 -17.00
C TYR A 99 -3.02 -10.87 -16.69
N ARG A 100 -2.31 -9.78 -16.97
CA ARG A 100 -0.91 -9.58 -16.58
C ARG A 100 -0.76 -8.28 -15.79
N HIS A 101 0.21 -8.23 -14.89
CA HIS A 101 0.48 -7.00 -14.15
C HIS A 101 1.14 -5.99 -15.08
N CYS A 102 0.70 -4.73 -15.04
CA CYS A 102 1.33 -3.72 -15.89
C CYS A 102 2.77 -3.41 -15.44
N GLY A 103 3.07 -3.45 -14.14
CA GLY A 103 4.41 -3.16 -13.61
C GLY A 103 4.69 -1.69 -13.30
N ARG A 104 3.83 -0.76 -13.73
CA ARG A 104 4.03 0.70 -13.61
C ARG A 104 2.96 1.46 -12.82
N CYS A 105 1.76 0.90 -12.61
CA CYS A 105 0.73 1.55 -11.76
C CYS A 105 1.12 1.51 -10.28
N VAL A 106 0.55 2.38 -9.45
CA VAL A 106 0.89 2.48 -8.01
C VAL A 106 0.87 1.13 -7.28
N PRO A 107 -0.19 0.28 -7.37
CA PRO A 107 -0.16 -1.05 -6.75
C PRO A 107 0.94 -1.98 -7.26
N CYS A 108 1.33 -1.88 -8.54
CA CYS A 108 2.44 -2.66 -9.08
C CYS A 108 3.79 -2.14 -8.56
N GLN A 109 3.96 -0.83 -8.42
CA GLN A 109 5.16 -0.25 -7.83
C GLN A 109 5.30 -0.68 -6.36
N VAL A 110 4.23 -0.59 -5.56
CA VAL A 110 4.23 -1.08 -4.16
C VAL A 110 4.55 -2.57 -4.09
N ARG A 111 3.99 -3.40 -4.98
CA ARG A 111 4.32 -4.84 -5.07
C ARG A 111 5.80 -5.08 -5.36
N ARG A 112 6.35 -4.43 -6.40
CA ARG A 112 7.75 -4.60 -6.80
C ARG A 112 8.71 -4.12 -5.71
N ALA A 113 8.37 -3.02 -5.05
CA ALA A 113 9.08 -2.49 -3.90
C ALA A 113 9.05 -3.46 -2.71
N ALA A 114 7.89 -4.10 -2.45
CA ALA A 114 7.77 -5.11 -1.42
C ALA A 114 8.61 -6.36 -1.69
N PHE A 115 8.63 -6.88 -2.93
CA PHE A 115 9.55 -7.98 -3.29
C PHE A 115 11.02 -7.58 -3.10
N LEU A 116 11.38 -6.35 -3.46
CA LEU A 116 12.73 -5.83 -3.26
C LEU A 116 13.10 -5.77 -1.76
N ALA A 117 12.21 -5.25 -0.91
CA ALA A 117 12.39 -5.21 0.53
C ALA A 117 12.42 -6.60 1.19
N TRP A 118 11.66 -7.55 0.63
CA TRP A 118 11.62 -8.95 1.08
C TRP A 118 12.91 -9.72 0.77
N GLY A 119 13.68 -9.28 -0.22
CA GLY A 119 14.88 -9.98 -0.68
C GLY A 119 14.60 -11.26 -1.48
N VAL A 120 13.34 -11.49 -1.87
CA VAL A 120 12.92 -12.62 -2.73
C VAL A 120 12.77 -12.14 -4.17
N ALA A 121 13.23 -12.94 -5.11
CA ALA A 121 13.09 -12.63 -6.53
C ALA A 121 11.61 -12.53 -6.94
N ASP A 122 11.22 -11.38 -7.49
CA ASP A 122 9.88 -11.19 -8.06
C ASP A 122 9.77 -11.95 -9.39
N LYS A 123 8.97 -13.03 -9.40
CA LYS A 123 8.69 -13.84 -10.58
C LYS A 123 7.43 -13.41 -11.34
N THR A 124 6.82 -12.28 -10.97
CA THR A 124 5.61 -11.77 -11.64
C THR A 124 5.94 -11.39 -13.09
N ASP A 125 5.09 -11.79 -14.05
CA ASP A 125 5.22 -11.33 -15.44
C ASP A 125 4.62 -9.93 -15.59
N TYR A 126 5.50 -8.92 -15.69
CA TYR A 126 5.13 -7.53 -15.91
C TYR A 126 5.17 -7.17 -17.39
N VAL A 127 4.17 -6.42 -17.86
CA VAL A 127 4.18 -5.85 -19.23
C VAL A 127 5.31 -4.82 -19.38
N PHE A 128 5.41 -3.86 -18.46
CA PHE A 128 6.43 -2.81 -18.45
C PHE A 128 7.54 -3.15 -17.44
N LYS A 129 8.48 -4.00 -17.85
CA LYS A 129 9.54 -4.54 -16.98
C LYS A 129 10.56 -3.46 -16.60
N ASP A 130 11.02 -2.67 -17.55
CA ASP A 130 12.06 -1.66 -17.32
C ASP A 130 11.47 -0.32 -16.88
N LEU A 131 11.21 -0.16 -15.57
CA LEU A 131 10.49 1.01 -15.05
C LEU A 131 11.19 2.35 -15.33
N GLY A 132 12.52 2.35 -15.45
CA GLY A 132 13.32 3.56 -15.62
C GLY A 132 13.63 3.94 -17.07
N ARG A 133 13.10 3.19 -18.05
CA ARG A 133 13.19 3.59 -19.45
C ARG A 133 12.59 4.98 -19.63
N ASP A 134 13.35 5.89 -20.23
CA ASP A 134 12.96 7.30 -20.40
C ASP A 134 12.00 7.46 -21.59
N ASP A 135 10.73 7.14 -21.35
CA ASP A 135 9.65 7.13 -22.33
C ASP A 135 8.28 7.32 -21.64
N PRO A 136 7.24 7.88 -22.32
CA PRO A 136 5.91 8.08 -21.75
C PRO A 136 5.22 6.82 -21.22
N ASP A 137 5.58 5.64 -21.72
CA ASP A 137 5.07 4.36 -21.23
C ASP A 137 5.84 3.81 -20.02
N TYR A 138 6.92 4.43 -19.59
CA TYR A 138 7.78 3.90 -18.52
C TYR A 138 8.02 4.96 -17.45
N ALA A 139 9.19 5.59 -17.41
CA ALA A 139 9.49 6.62 -16.41
C ALA A 139 8.55 7.84 -16.54
N GLY A 140 8.12 8.16 -17.77
CA GLY A 140 7.17 9.24 -18.05
C GLY A 140 5.71 8.91 -17.76
N PHE A 141 5.39 7.65 -17.43
CA PHE A 141 4.02 7.24 -17.12
C PHE A 141 3.54 7.94 -15.84
N ASP A 142 2.29 8.41 -15.83
CA ASP A 142 1.78 9.31 -14.80
C ASP A 142 1.99 8.78 -13.37
N ASP A 143 1.67 7.51 -13.09
CA ASP A 143 1.85 6.93 -11.76
C ASP A 143 3.34 6.78 -11.36
N VAL A 144 4.25 6.59 -12.32
CA VAL A 144 5.69 6.48 -12.05
C VAL A 144 6.26 7.86 -11.75
N ARG A 145 5.95 8.83 -12.60
CA ARG A 145 6.33 10.23 -12.42
C ARG A 145 5.77 10.80 -11.12
N SER A 146 4.50 10.56 -10.80
CA SER A 146 3.90 11.02 -9.54
C SER A 146 4.61 10.43 -8.32
N ALA A 147 4.99 9.14 -8.36
CA ALA A 147 5.77 8.55 -7.28
C ALA A 147 7.16 9.19 -7.15
N ALA A 148 7.84 9.46 -8.28
CA ALA A 148 9.13 10.14 -8.28
C ALA A 148 9.03 11.57 -7.73
N MET A 149 7.98 12.31 -8.09
CA MET A 149 7.68 13.63 -7.54
C MET A 149 7.45 13.58 -6.02
N ALA A 150 6.65 12.65 -5.51
CA ALA A 150 6.45 12.47 -4.07
C ALA A 150 7.77 12.20 -3.33
N ILE A 151 8.64 11.35 -3.89
CA ILE A 151 9.96 11.04 -3.32
C ILE A 151 10.83 12.30 -3.29
N ALA A 152 10.84 13.09 -4.36
CA ALA A 152 11.59 14.34 -4.44
C ALA A 152 11.06 15.39 -3.46
N GLU A 153 9.73 15.55 -3.36
CA GLU A 153 9.06 16.49 -2.46
C GLU A 153 9.36 16.16 -0.99
N VAL A 154 9.23 14.89 -0.58
CA VAL A 154 9.61 14.46 0.80
C VAL A 154 11.09 14.71 1.09
N LYS A 155 11.96 14.57 0.08
CA LYS A 155 13.39 14.86 0.25
C LYS A 155 13.68 16.35 0.41
N MET A 156 12.90 17.22 -0.23
CA MET A 156 13.07 18.67 -0.19
C MET A 156 12.39 19.30 1.03
N GLU A 157 11.15 18.92 1.31
CA GLU A 157 10.27 19.59 2.25
C GLU A 157 10.07 18.81 3.56
N GLY A 158 10.40 17.52 3.57
CA GLY A 158 10.20 16.62 4.70
C GLY A 158 8.86 15.90 4.69
N LEU A 159 8.82 14.75 5.40
CA LEU A 159 7.68 13.84 5.41
C LEU A 159 6.42 14.46 6.03
N ASP A 160 6.57 15.18 7.14
CA ASP A 160 5.44 15.78 7.86
C ASP A 160 4.73 16.85 7.02
N ASN A 161 5.53 17.70 6.35
CA ASN A 161 5.01 18.73 5.45
C ASN A 161 4.29 18.11 4.24
N TRP A 162 4.89 17.08 3.62
CA TRP A 162 4.28 16.38 2.49
C TRP A 162 2.97 15.66 2.86
N LEU A 163 2.92 15.02 4.04
CA LEU A 163 1.69 14.41 4.52
C LEU A 163 0.60 15.45 4.78
N GLY A 164 0.98 16.64 5.28
CA GLY A 164 0.08 17.76 5.51
C GLY A 164 -1.20 17.34 6.24
N ALA A 165 -2.35 17.67 5.67
CA ALA A 165 -3.66 17.33 6.24
C ALA A 165 -4.11 15.87 6.00
N THR A 166 -3.30 15.01 5.37
CA THR A 166 -3.68 13.62 5.02
C THR A 166 -4.12 12.82 6.25
N LEU A 167 -3.43 13.03 7.39
CA LEU A 167 -3.71 12.35 8.66
C LEU A 167 -4.58 13.19 9.62
N SER A 168 -5.16 14.30 9.18
CA SER A 168 -5.94 15.21 10.04
C SER A 168 -7.16 14.56 10.70
N SER A 169 -7.74 13.53 10.06
CA SER A 169 -8.89 12.77 10.60
C SER A 169 -8.47 11.60 11.50
N VAL A 170 -7.18 11.29 11.55
CA VAL A 170 -6.64 10.16 12.32
C VAL A 170 -6.53 10.55 13.79
N PRO A 171 -6.85 9.63 14.72
CA PRO A 171 -6.65 9.86 16.16
C PRO A 171 -5.19 10.19 16.49
N PRO A 172 -4.91 11.09 17.45
CA PRO A 172 -3.55 11.54 17.77
C PRO A 172 -2.55 10.40 18.01
N ASP A 173 -2.97 9.34 18.72
CA ASP A 173 -2.11 8.19 19.05
C ASP A 173 -1.66 7.38 17.82
N ASP A 174 -2.45 7.42 16.74
CA ASP A 174 -2.16 6.70 15.50
C ASP A 174 -1.32 7.55 14.52
N VAL A 175 -1.24 8.88 14.70
CA VAL A 175 -0.57 9.79 13.76
C VAL A 175 0.91 9.44 13.61
N ALA A 176 1.68 9.40 14.71
CA ALA A 176 3.12 9.16 14.63
C ALA A 176 3.47 7.77 14.06
N PRO A 177 2.82 6.66 14.50
CA PRO A 177 3.02 5.34 13.88
C PRO A 177 2.70 5.30 12.38
N LEU A 178 1.62 5.96 11.95
CA LEU A 178 1.22 6.00 10.55
C LEU A 178 2.14 6.87 9.70
N THR A 179 2.57 8.03 10.20
CA THR A 179 3.60 8.86 9.55
C THR A 179 4.86 8.04 9.32
N ALA A 180 5.37 7.37 10.36
CA ALA A 180 6.57 6.55 10.25
C ALA A 180 6.39 5.41 9.22
N MET A 181 5.23 4.75 9.23
CA MET A 181 4.92 3.69 8.26
C MET A 181 4.84 4.23 6.83
N VAL A 182 4.21 5.38 6.59
CA VAL A 182 4.14 6.00 5.26
C VAL A 182 5.54 6.36 4.76
N GLY A 183 6.38 6.94 5.62
CA GLY A 183 7.77 7.26 5.28
C GLY A 183 8.57 6.03 4.85
N ARG A 184 8.46 4.92 5.60
CA ARG A 184 9.11 3.66 5.23
C ARG A 184 8.55 3.09 3.92
N GLY A 185 7.23 3.15 3.71
CA GLY A 185 6.61 2.70 2.47
C GLY A 185 7.06 3.51 1.25
N LEU A 186 7.20 4.83 1.39
CA LEU A 186 7.77 5.68 0.33
C LEU A 186 9.24 5.34 0.08
N ALA A 187 10.01 5.04 1.12
CA ALA A 187 11.41 4.61 0.99
C ALA A 187 11.56 3.28 0.24
N GLU A 188 10.62 2.34 0.38
CA GLU A 188 10.58 1.10 -0.42
C GLU A 188 10.39 1.42 -1.91
N ILE A 189 9.46 2.33 -2.25
CA ILE A 189 9.25 2.78 -3.63
C ILE A 189 10.49 3.52 -4.16
N ALA A 190 11.13 4.36 -3.35
CA ALA A 190 12.38 5.03 -3.72
C ALA A 190 13.51 4.03 -3.99
N ALA A 191 13.60 2.93 -3.22
CA ALA A 191 14.56 1.86 -3.48
C ALA A 191 14.27 1.14 -4.81
N LEU A 192 13.00 0.92 -5.14
CA LEU A 192 12.59 0.41 -6.45
C LEU A 192 13.01 1.37 -7.58
N HIS A 193 12.71 2.66 -7.46
CA HIS A 193 13.06 3.67 -8.46
C HIS A 193 14.57 3.73 -8.70
N ARG A 194 15.39 3.72 -7.64
CA ARG A 194 16.86 3.64 -7.75
C ARG A 194 17.31 2.37 -8.46
N LYS A 195 16.72 1.21 -8.16
CA LYS A 195 17.06 -0.08 -8.80
C LYS A 195 16.84 -0.04 -10.31
N TYR A 196 15.81 0.65 -10.78
CA TYR A 196 15.48 0.74 -12.20
C TYR A 196 16.00 2.02 -12.88
N GLY A 197 16.62 2.94 -12.15
CA GLY A 197 17.15 4.18 -12.71
C GLY A 197 16.07 5.21 -13.08
N VAL A 198 14.91 5.20 -12.40
CA VAL A 198 13.92 6.29 -12.53
C VAL A 198 14.55 7.56 -11.93
N LYS A 199 14.57 8.64 -12.73
CA LYS A 199 15.18 9.93 -12.37
C LYS A 199 14.22 10.82 -11.58
#